data_AF-A0A349M425-F1
#
_entry.id   AF-A0A349M425-F1
#
_cell.length_a   1.000
_cell.length_b   1.000
_cell.length_c   1.000
_cell.angle_alpha   90.00
_cell.angle_beta   90.00
_cell.angle_gamma   90.00
#
_symmetry.space_group_name_H-M   'P 1'
#
loop_
_entity.id
_entity.type
_entity.pdbx_description
1 polymer ?
#
loop_
_entity_poly.entity_id
_entity_poly.type
_entity_poly.pdbx_seq_one_letter_code
_entity_poly.pdbx_strand_id
1 'polypeptide(L)'
;TQQEAVTLADPFIEDKPAGGGKQLQPQVIRSIQEGADGPFLKKLRSVRDKVDNKTHIEIRGCNIGGNTATLDAIRGFFGKAGALPSISAPDLFQYFFPLTLTAYGTNQQEEARLQTEYADPATGLSTSFNEGERIRRGEMILVSEETKLDEIATKYGKNSQELRRLNPDLADPDKLKSQDTVWFVRRTSLPAGRYKTLKDFCAQYLGDAKAFDPMKAANPQIQDPDALNSGDKINVPANLLKQPFADVAPPTAQQFSQAIRSGKALVAFGQGSRPNIHLDVTKKETAIGDWLAKQHFDPNGKTAAELTKLYRVKYSEKVAGTYVAFLSQGYPNVTDPIFPDDPRYEKHIIRRP
;
A
#
# COMPACT_ATOMS: atom_id res chain seq x y z
N THR A 1 -32.38 0.52 -13.05
CA THR A 1 -33.72 0.83 -13.58
C THR A 1 -33.72 0.70 -15.10
N GLN A 2 -34.89 0.60 -15.76
CA GLN A 2 -34.96 0.60 -17.24
C GLN A 2 -34.34 1.87 -17.85
N GLN A 3 -34.29 2.97 -17.10
CA GLN A 3 -33.67 4.25 -17.49
C GLN A 3 -32.13 4.24 -17.37
N GLU A 4 -31.58 3.51 -16.40
CA GLU A 4 -30.13 3.26 -16.29
C GLU A 4 -29.61 2.32 -17.39
N ALA A 5 -30.45 1.39 -17.86
CA ALA A 5 -30.11 0.49 -18.96
C ALA A 5 -30.02 1.21 -20.32
N VAL A 6 -30.75 2.31 -20.52
CA VAL A 6 -30.73 3.12 -21.75
C VAL A 6 -29.50 4.03 -21.81
N THR A 7 -29.04 4.55 -20.66
CA THR A 7 -27.90 5.47 -20.57
C THR A 7 -26.54 4.77 -20.66
N LEU A 8 -26.44 3.50 -20.26
CA LEU A 8 -25.22 2.68 -20.38
C LEU A 8 -24.97 2.14 -21.80
N ALA A 9 -25.96 2.19 -22.70
CA ALA A 9 -25.88 1.63 -24.05
C ALA A 9 -25.36 2.63 -25.11
N ASP A 10 -25.44 3.93 -24.84
CA ASP A 10 -25.26 4.98 -25.86
C ASP A 10 -23.81 5.17 -26.39
N PRO A 11 -22.70 4.92 -25.66
CA PRO A 11 -21.37 5.12 -26.23
C PRO A 11 -20.94 4.00 -27.20
N PHE A 12 -21.72 2.92 -27.31
CA PHE A 12 -21.40 1.72 -28.11
C PHE A 12 -22.26 1.58 -29.37
N ILE A 13 -23.18 2.52 -29.59
CA ILE A 13 -24.19 2.47 -30.63
C ILE A 13 -24.11 3.74 -31.50
N GLU A 14 -24.18 3.60 -32.82
CA GLU A 14 -24.22 4.66 -33.83
C GLU A 14 -25.47 4.56 -34.71
N ASP A 15 -25.83 5.61 -35.44
CA ASP A 15 -26.93 5.57 -36.41
C ASP A 15 -26.48 4.88 -37.71
N LYS A 16 -27.33 4.00 -38.28
CA LYS A 16 -27.01 3.35 -39.55
C LYS A 16 -26.95 4.38 -40.68
N PRO A 17 -25.96 4.29 -41.59
CA PRO A 17 -25.79 5.22 -42.70
C PRO A 17 -26.99 5.35 -43.67
N ALA A 18 -27.92 4.38 -43.64
CA ALA A 18 -29.07 4.30 -44.56
C ALA A 18 -30.43 4.48 -43.88
N GLY A 19 -30.50 5.19 -42.74
CA GLY A 19 -31.77 5.51 -42.05
C GLY A 19 -32.48 4.32 -41.39
N GLY A 20 -31.81 3.16 -41.29
CA GLY A 20 -32.37 1.90 -40.78
C GLY A 20 -32.24 1.66 -39.26
N GLY A 21 -32.29 2.72 -38.46
CA GLY A 21 -32.17 2.68 -36.99
C GLY A 21 -30.72 2.64 -36.46
N LYS A 22 -30.57 2.37 -35.17
CA LYS A 22 -29.29 2.33 -34.45
C LYS A 22 -28.54 0.97 -34.64
N GLN A 23 -27.21 0.98 -34.70
CA GLN A 23 -26.32 -0.20 -34.77
C GLN A 23 -25.12 -0.08 -33.82
N LEU A 24 -24.47 -1.19 -33.42
CA LEU A 24 -23.25 -1.12 -32.63
C LEU A 24 -22.10 -0.52 -33.45
N GLN A 25 -21.21 0.23 -32.81
CA GLN A 25 -20.04 0.80 -33.46
C GLN A 25 -19.15 -0.33 -34.06
N PRO A 26 -18.52 -0.12 -35.23
CA PRO A 26 -17.76 -1.15 -35.94
C PRO A 26 -16.65 -1.79 -35.10
N GLN A 27 -15.98 -1.04 -34.20
CA GLN A 27 -14.98 -1.59 -33.27
C GLN A 27 -15.57 -2.58 -32.23
N VAL A 28 -16.82 -2.35 -31.79
CA VAL A 28 -17.54 -3.25 -30.89
C VAL A 28 -17.98 -4.50 -31.66
N ILE A 29 -18.46 -4.33 -32.90
CA ILE A 29 -18.74 -5.44 -33.81
C ILE A 29 -17.47 -6.28 -34.06
N ARG A 30 -16.30 -5.65 -34.20
CA ARG A 30 -15.01 -6.35 -34.36
C ARG A 30 -14.63 -7.15 -33.12
N SER A 31 -14.87 -6.60 -31.93
CA SER A 31 -14.66 -7.28 -30.65
C SER A 31 -15.65 -8.45 -30.43
N ILE A 32 -16.86 -8.34 -30.99
CA ILE A 32 -17.86 -9.43 -31.06
C ILE A 32 -17.53 -10.45 -32.17
N GLN A 33 -16.84 -10.07 -33.25
CA GLN A 33 -16.36 -11.02 -34.25
C GLN A 33 -15.17 -11.83 -33.74
N GLU A 34 -14.36 -11.27 -32.83
CA GLU A 34 -13.45 -12.02 -31.98
C GLU A 34 -14.18 -12.79 -30.84
N GLY A 35 -15.53 -12.70 -30.75
CA GLY A 35 -16.33 -13.33 -29.71
C GLY A 35 -17.83 -13.51 -29.99
N ALA A 36 -18.19 -14.70 -30.46
CA ALA A 36 -19.37 -15.45 -29.98
C ALA A 36 -19.01 -16.92 -29.74
N ASP A 37 -18.05 -17.40 -30.54
CA ASP A 37 -17.45 -18.75 -30.55
C ASP A 37 -15.92 -18.75 -30.63
N GLY A 38 -15.28 -17.62 -30.26
CA GLY A 38 -13.83 -17.50 -30.22
C GLY A 38 -13.21 -18.47 -29.19
N PRO A 39 -11.94 -18.89 -29.35
CA PRO A 39 -11.31 -19.90 -28.49
C PRO A 39 -11.38 -19.56 -26.99
N PHE A 40 -11.26 -18.26 -26.67
CA PHE A 40 -11.34 -17.75 -25.31
C PHE A 40 -12.76 -17.87 -24.71
N LEU A 41 -13.78 -17.39 -25.42
CA LEU A 41 -15.18 -17.48 -24.97
C LEU A 41 -15.68 -18.94 -24.94
N LYS A 42 -15.27 -19.79 -25.89
CA LYS A 42 -15.52 -21.24 -25.84
C LYS A 42 -14.90 -21.88 -24.59
N LYS A 43 -13.67 -21.50 -24.26
CA LYS A 43 -13.01 -21.95 -23.03
C LYS A 43 -13.77 -21.46 -21.79
N LEU A 44 -14.17 -20.19 -21.73
CA LEU A 44 -14.94 -19.62 -20.63
C LEU A 44 -16.32 -20.31 -20.47
N ARG A 45 -17.04 -20.54 -21.57
CA ARG A 45 -18.31 -21.30 -21.56
C ARG A 45 -18.11 -22.76 -21.12
N SER A 46 -17.01 -23.41 -21.53
CA SER A 46 -16.70 -24.78 -21.08
C SER A 46 -16.41 -24.88 -19.57
N VAL A 47 -16.00 -23.78 -18.95
CA VAL A 47 -15.79 -23.68 -17.50
C VAL A 47 -17.08 -23.31 -16.79
N ARG A 48 -17.94 -22.49 -17.41
CA ARG A 48 -19.23 -22.05 -16.86
C ARG A 48 -20.10 -23.20 -16.35
N ASP A 49 -20.19 -24.30 -17.10
CA ASP A 49 -21.01 -25.45 -16.65
C ASP A 49 -20.46 -26.21 -15.45
N LYS A 50 -19.21 -25.93 -15.06
CA LYS A 50 -18.55 -26.50 -13.88
C LYS A 50 -18.61 -25.57 -12.67
N VAL A 51 -19.20 -24.39 -12.81
CA VAL A 51 -19.36 -23.40 -11.75
C VAL A 51 -20.78 -23.44 -11.21
N ASP A 52 -20.90 -23.53 -9.88
CA ASP A 52 -22.15 -23.54 -9.14
C ASP A 52 -22.04 -22.69 -7.86
N ASN A 53 -23.05 -22.76 -6.99
CA ASN A 53 -23.05 -22.04 -5.71
C ASN A 53 -22.06 -22.57 -4.66
N LYS A 54 -21.40 -23.71 -4.91
CA LYS A 54 -20.30 -24.22 -4.08
C LYS A 54 -18.95 -23.77 -4.60
N THR A 55 -18.93 -23.19 -5.80
CA THR A 55 -17.71 -22.74 -6.45
C THR A 55 -17.32 -21.35 -5.95
N HIS A 56 -16.02 -21.19 -5.69
CA HIS A 56 -15.41 -19.92 -5.37
C HIS A 56 -14.59 -19.45 -6.57
N ILE A 57 -14.90 -18.25 -7.08
CA ILE A 57 -14.14 -17.60 -8.15
C ILE A 57 -13.22 -16.56 -7.51
N GLU A 58 -11.94 -16.63 -7.82
CA GLU A 58 -10.96 -15.67 -7.33
C GLU A 58 -10.45 -14.84 -8.51
N ILE A 59 -10.75 -13.54 -8.52
CA ILE A 59 -10.26 -12.61 -9.53
C ILE A 59 -8.99 -11.95 -9.02
N ARG A 60 -7.97 -11.92 -9.88
CA ARG A 60 -6.69 -11.24 -9.63
C ARG A 60 -6.57 -10.01 -10.53
N GLY A 61 -5.90 -8.96 -10.04
CA GLY A 61 -5.73 -7.69 -10.76
C GLY A 61 -5.85 -6.49 -9.82
N CYS A 62 -5.09 -5.43 -10.08
CA CYS A 62 -5.09 -4.23 -9.23
C CYS A 62 -6.49 -3.62 -9.15
N ASN A 63 -6.97 -3.38 -7.93
CA ASN A 63 -8.19 -2.61 -7.66
C ASN A 63 -9.49 -3.15 -8.30
N ILE A 64 -9.51 -4.41 -8.73
CA ILE A 64 -10.70 -5.01 -9.37
C ILE A 64 -11.82 -5.26 -8.34
N GLY A 65 -11.45 -5.45 -7.06
CA GLY A 65 -12.38 -5.50 -5.93
C GLY A 65 -13.16 -4.21 -5.71
N GLY A 66 -12.59 -3.06 -6.12
CA GLY A 66 -13.24 -1.75 -6.04
C GLY A 66 -14.43 -1.57 -7.01
N ASN A 67 -14.60 -2.45 -8.00
CA ASN A 67 -15.70 -2.39 -8.96
C ASN A 67 -16.71 -3.52 -8.75
N THR A 68 -17.63 -3.33 -7.80
CA THR A 68 -18.65 -4.33 -7.44
C THR A 68 -19.57 -4.70 -8.61
N ALA A 69 -19.83 -3.78 -9.55
CA ALA A 69 -20.64 -4.07 -10.74
C ALA A 69 -19.96 -5.08 -11.67
N THR A 70 -18.63 -4.96 -11.84
CA THR A 70 -17.83 -5.95 -12.58
C THR A 70 -17.81 -7.29 -11.86
N LEU A 71 -17.68 -7.32 -10.53
CA LEU A 71 -17.74 -8.56 -9.76
C LEU A 71 -19.09 -9.26 -9.93
N ASP A 72 -20.19 -8.53 -9.82
CA ASP A 72 -21.54 -9.08 -10.00
C ASP A 72 -21.78 -9.58 -11.43
N ALA A 73 -21.24 -8.89 -12.44
CA ALA A 73 -21.29 -9.34 -13.84
C ALA A 73 -20.53 -10.67 -14.04
N ILE A 74 -19.37 -10.84 -13.40
CA ILE A 74 -18.59 -12.09 -13.47
C ILE A 74 -19.34 -13.22 -12.76
N ARG A 75 -19.93 -12.95 -11.59
CA ARG A 75 -20.79 -13.91 -10.88
C ARG A 75 -22.00 -14.32 -11.71
N GLY A 76 -22.66 -13.37 -12.37
CA GLY A 76 -23.79 -13.63 -13.25
C GLY A 76 -23.41 -14.40 -14.52
N PHE A 77 -22.21 -14.15 -15.06
CA PHE A 77 -21.69 -14.88 -16.22
C PHE A 77 -21.44 -16.36 -15.89
N PHE A 78 -20.76 -16.64 -14.77
CA PHE A 78 -20.41 -18.02 -14.41
C PHE A 78 -21.52 -18.75 -13.65
N GLY A 79 -22.38 -18.03 -12.93
CA GLY A 79 -23.48 -18.59 -12.17
C GLY A 79 -24.72 -18.90 -13.01
N LYS A 80 -25.69 -19.53 -12.34
CA LYS A 80 -27.04 -19.82 -12.85
C LYS A 80 -28.07 -19.22 -11.88
N ALA A 81 -29.31 -19.03 -12.33
CA ALA A 81 -30.37 -18.49 -11.47
C ALA A 81 -30.53 -19.35 -10.19
N GLY A 82 -30.47 -18.71 -9.02
CA GLY A 82 -30.49 -19.40 -7.72
C GLY A 82 -29.22 -20.16 -7.34
N ALA A 83 -28.18 -20.15 -8.19
CA ALA A 83 -26.92 -20.83 -7.97
C ALA A 83 -25.73 -19.98 -8.46
N LEU A 84 -25.49 -18.85 -7.78
CA LEU A 84 -24.36 -17.98 -8.06
C LEU A 84 -23.11 -18.45 -7.30
N PRO A 85 -21.93 -18.47 -7.93
CA PRO A 85 -20.68 -18.73 -7.23
C PRO A 85 -20.37 -17.57 -6.27
N SER A 86 -19.61 -17.88 -5.23
CA SER A 86 -18.98 -16.84 -4.42
C SER A 86 -17.80 -16.25 -5.18
N ILE A 87 -17.51 -14.96 -4.99
CA ILE A 87 -16.36 -14.32 -5.64
C ILE A 87 -15.49 -13.59 -4.62
N SER A 88 -14.18 -13.64 -4.83
CA SER A 88 -13.18 -12.84 -4.15
C SER A 88 -12.40 -12.02 -5.16
N ALA A 89 -12.08 -10.78 -4.79
CA ALA A 89 -11.17 -9.96 -5.57
C ALA A 89 -10.48 -8.91 -4.69
N PRO A 90 -9.21 -8.57 -4.96
CA PRO A 90 -8.47 -7.58 -4.17
C PRO A 90 -8.95 -6.16 -4.49
N ASP A 91 -9.25 -5.38 -3.46
CA ASP A 91 -9.57 -3.95 -3.54
C ASP A 91 -8.33 -3.04 -3.43
N LEU A 92 -7.14 -3.62 -3.56
CA LEU A 92 -5.84 -2.95 -3.41
C LEU A 92 -4.87 -3.24 -4.56
N PHE A 93 -3.92 -2.33 -4.74
CA PHE A 93 -2.85 -2.40 -5.73
C PHE A 93 -1.96 -3.66 -5.57
N GLN A 94 -1.83 -4.45 -6.64
CA GLN A 94 -0.86 -5.54 -6.74
C GLN A 94 0.34 -5.04 -7.54
N TYR A 95 1.52 -4.96 -6.91
CA TYR A 95 2.72 -4.42 -7.55
C TYR A 95 3.45 -5.50 -8.38
N PHE A 96 3.65 -5.27 -9.68
CA PHE A 96 4.17 -6.27 -10.63
C PHE A 96 5.54 -5.94 -11.28
N PHE A 97 6.36 -5.04 -10.71
CA PHE A 97 7.66 -4.69 -11.32
C PHE A 97 8.85 -5.50 -10.76
N PRO A 98 9.97 -5.59 -11.53
CA PRO A 98 11.20 -6.24 -11.09
C PRO A 98 11.69 -5.72 -9.75
N LEU A 99 11.67 -6.62 -8.76
CA LEU A 99 12.38 -6.43 -7.50
C LEU A 99 13.86 -6.31 -7.83
N THR A 100 14.43 -5.14 -7.58
CA THR A 100 15.88 -4.98 -7.61
C THR A 100 16.44 -5.52 -6.30
N LEU A 101 17.60 -6.16 -6.35
CA LEU A 101 18.29 -6.68 -5.17
C LEU A 101 19.67 -6.05 -5.07
N THR A 102 19.96 -5.46 -3.92
CA THR A 102 21.27 -4.94 -3.58
C THR A 102 21.78 -5.66 -2.35
N ALA A 103 22.86 -6.42 -2.52
CA ALA A 103 23.54 -7.10 -1.42
C ALA A 103 24.81 -6.33 -1.04
N TYR A 104 25.07 -6.23 0.26
CA TYR A 104 26.26 -5.58 0.80
C TYR A 104 27.22 -6.61 1.39
N GLY A 105 28.50 -6.50 1.04
CA GLY A 105 29.57 -7.24 1.71
C GLY A 105 29.79 -6.76 3.15
N THR A 106 30.65 -7.47 3.89
CA THR A 106 30.95 -7.17 5.31
C THR A 106 32.23 -6.37 5.53
N ASN A 107 32.93 -5.99 4.45
CA ASN A 107 34.16 -5.21 4.54
C ASN A 107 33.88 -3.71 4.75
N GLN A 108 34.93 -2.96 5.11
CA GLN A 108 34.81 -1.53 5.42
C GLN A 108 34.35 -0.68 4.23
N GLN A 109 34.73 -1.04 3.00
CA GLN A 109 34.29 -0.33 1.80
C GLN A 109 32.78 -0.47 1.58
N GLU A 110 32.25 -1.67 1.78
CA GLU A 110 30.83 -1.96 1.68
C GLU A 110 30.01 -1.30 2.80
N GLU A 111 30.59 -1.17 3.99
CA GLU A 111 29.98 -0.40 5.08
C GLU A 111 29.92 1.10 4.76
N ALA A 112 30.98 1.65 4.18
CA ALA A 112 30.99 3.04 3.70
C ALA A 112 29.99 3.26 2.55
N ARG A 113 29.88 2.30 1.63
CA ARG A 113 28.88 2.32 0.54
C ARG A 113 27.46 2.34 1.10
N LEU A 114 27.16 1.46 2.04
CA LEU A 114 25.86 1.37 2.70
C LEU A 114 25.50 2.71 3.39
N GLN A 115 26.43 3.32 4.12
CA GLN A 115 26.21 4.63 4.75
C GLN A 115 25.98 5.76 3.73
N THR A 116 26.75 5.76 2.63
CA THR A 116 26.61 6.73 1.54
C THR A 116 25.24 6.60 0.88
N GLU A 117 24.83 5.37 0.53
CA GLU A 117 23.54 5.10 -0.09
C GLU A 117 22.38 5.46 0.86
N TYR A 118 22.51 5.21 2.17
CA TYR A 118 21.49 5.61 3.16
C TYR A 118 21.27 7.13 3.22
N ALA A 119 22.36 7.90 3.12
CA ALA A 119 22.32 9.35 3.16
C ALA A 119 21.84 9.98 1.84
N ASP A 120 21.90 9.24 0.73
CA ASP A 120 21.47 9.69 -0.58
C ASP A 120 19.93 9.66 -0.70
N PRO A 121 19.26 10.82 -0.83
CA PRO A 121 17.81 10.87 -0.99
C PRO A 121 17.31 10.15 -2.26
N ALA A 122 18.16 9.97 -3.26
CA ALA A 122 17.78 9.30 -4.50
C ALA A 122 17.50 7.79 -4.30
N THR A 123 18.09 7.18 -3.29
CA THR A 123 17.88 5.76 -2.96
C THR A 123 16.58 5.54 -2.18
N GLY A 124 16.06 6.58 -1.51
CA GLY A 124 14.89 6.49 -0.64
C GLY A 124 15.10 5.63 0.62
N LEU A 125 16.33 5.19 0.90
CA LEU A 125 16.65 4.27 1.99
C LEU A 125 16.31 4.82 3.37
N SER A 126 16.77 6.03 3.67
CA SER A 126 16.53 6.67 4.98
C SER A 126 15.05 6.90 5.25
N THR A 127 14.32 7.41 4.25
CA THR A 127 12.87 7.58 4.31
C THR A 127 12.15 6.26 4.52
N SER A 128 12.38 5.28 3.65
CA SER A 128 11.68 3.98 3.71
C SER A 128 11.99 3.21 5.00
N PHE A 129 13.23 3.28 5.48
CA PHE A 129 13.62 2.64 6.73
C PHE A 129 12.96 3.30 7.95
N ASN A 130 12.95 4.63 8.01
CA ASN A 130 12.27 5.38 9.05
C ASN A 130 10.75 5.09 9.05
N GLU A 131 10.10 5.17 7.90
CA GLU A 131 8.68 4.89 7.75
C GLU A 131 8.36 3.45 8.16
N GLY A 132 9.10 2.47 7.65
CA GLY A 132 8.91 1.06 8.01
C GLY A 132 9.06 0.78 9.51
N GLU A 133 10.01 1.42 10.20
CA GLU A 133 10.13 1.30 11.65
C GLU A 133 8.94 1.91 12.41
N ARG A 134 8.44 3.07 11.97
CA ARG A 134 7.29 3.74 12.61
C ARG A 134 5.98 3.01 12.38
N ILE A 135 5.81 2.48 11.18
CA ILE A 135 4.69 1.64 10.78
C ILE A 135 4.66 0.37 11.65
N ARG A 136 5.81 -0.32 11.82
CA ARG A 136 5.92 -1.48 12.73
C ARG A 136 5.57 -1.16 14.18
N ARG A 137 5.79 0.07 14.63
CA ARG A 137 5.41 0.55 15.97
C ARG A 137 3.95 1.00 16.05
N GLY A 138 3.22 1.00 14.94
CA GLY A 138 1.84 1.46 14.87
C GLY A 138 1.68 2.99 15.01
N GLU A 139 2.75 3.75 14.77
CA GLU A 139 2.76 5.21 14.91
C GLU A 139 2.08 5.91 13.73
N MET A 140 2.17 5.34 12.54
CA MET A 140 1.66 5.91 11.29
C MET A 140 1.34 4.81 10.26
N ILE A 141 0.67 5.24 9.21
CA ILE A 141 0.55 4.54 7.93
C ILE A 141 0.89 5.49 6.78
N LEU A 142 1.07 4.96 5.59
CA LEU A 142 0.91 5.67 4.34
C LEU A 142 -0.40 5.21 3.71
N VAL A 143 -1.07 6.15 3.06
CA VAL A 143 -2.32 5.94 2.36
C VAL A 143 -2.09 5.02 1.19
N SER A 144 -2.99 4.05 0.99
CA SER A 144 -2.93 3.16 -0.17
C SER A 144 -3.95 3.60 -1.20
N GLU A 145 -5.23 3.37 -0.88
CA GLU A 145 -6.39 3.58 -1.76
C GLU A 145 -7.40 4.53 -1.12
N GLU A 146 -7.26 4.82 0.18
CA GLU A 146 -8.15 5.70 0.91
C GLU A 146 -8.08 7.13 0.36
N THR A 147 -9.23 7.73 0.13
CA THR A 147 -9.32 9.10 -0.38
C THR A 147 -9.62 10.10 0.73
N LYS A 148 -10.01 9.62 1.91
CA LYS A 148 -10.41 10.45 3.05
C LYS A 148 -9.89 9.91 4.37
N LEU A 149 -9.62 10.81 5.29
CA LEU A 149 -9.15 10.47 6.63
C LEU A 149 -10.20 9.69 7.44
N ASP A 150 -11.48 9.89 7.16
CA ASP A 150 -12.58 9.16 7.81
C ASP A 150 -12.63 7.68 7.43
N GLU A 151 -12.21 7.34 6.19
CA GLU A 151 -12.09 5.96 5.73
C GLU A 151 -11.01 5.24 6.53
N ILE A 152 -9.86 5.92 6.74
CA ILE A 152 -8.78 5.44 7.59
C ILE A 152 -9.24 5.34 9.05
N ALA A 153 -9.90 6.37 9.58
CA ALA A 153 -10.40 6.34 10.95
C ALA A 153 -11.31 5.11 11.18
N THR A 154 -12.24 4.85 10.26
CA THR A 154 -13.14 3.69 10.30
C THR A 154 -12.36 2.38 10.20
N LYS A 155 -11.47 2.27 9.20
CA LYS A 155 -10.66 1.08 8.95
C LYS A 155 -9.84 0.69 10.18
N TYR A 156 -9.25 1.66 10.87
CA TYR A 156 -8.36 1.48 12.03
C TYR A 156 -9.03 1.65 13.40
N GLY A 157 -10.37 1.79 13.44
CA GLY A 157 -11.11 1.97 14.70
C GLY A 157 -10.64 3.19 15.50
N LYS A 158 -10.24 4.26 14.81
CA LYS A 158 -9.79 5.53 15.40
C LYS A 158 -10.92 6.56 15.37
N ASN A 159 -10.84 7.54 16.26
CA ASN A 159 -11.72 8.71 16.21
C ASN A 159 -11.26 9.66 15.09
N SER A 160 -12.17 10.03 14.17
CA SER A 160 -11.83 10.91 13.03
C SER A 160 -11.35 12.29 13.46
N GLN A 161 -11.99 12.93 14.45
CA GLN A 161 -11.58 14.26 14.91
C GLN A 161 -10.18 14.23 15.54
N GLU A 162 -9.90 13.21 16.33
CA GLU A 162 -8.57 12.97 16.88
C GLU A 162 -7.55 12.75 15.75
N LEU A 163 -7.89 11.95 14.74
CA LEU A 163 -7.00 11.71 13.61
C LEU A 163 -6.72 13.00 12.81
N ARG A 164 -7.74 13.83 12.59
CA ARG A 164 -7.60 15.18 12.00
C ARG A 164 -6.70 16.06 12.85
N ARG A 165 -6.74 15.93 14.19
CA ARG A 165 -5.86 16.67 15.10
C ARG A 165 -4.40 16.23 14.97
N LEU A 166 -4.15 14.92 14.87
CA LEU A 166 -2.80 14.36 14.79
C LEU A 166 -2.07 14.68 13.49
N ASN A 167 -2.81 15.03 12.43
CA ASN A 167 -2.33 15.24 11.07
C ASN A 167 -2.57 16.69 10.57
N PRO A 168 -1.99 17.72 11.21
CA PRO A 168 -2.15 19.11 10.78
C PRO A 168 -1.48 19.44 9.44
N ASP A 169 -0.58 18.57 8.97
CA ASP A 169 0.14 18.60 7.71
C ASP A 169 -0.71 18.22 6.49
N LEU A 170 -1.84 17.54 6.69
CA LEU A 170 -2.77 17.24 5.61
C LEU A 170 -3.51 18.52 5.20
N ALA A 171 -3.18 19.03 4.01
CA ALA A 171 -3.80 20.24 3.46
C ALA A 171 -5.33 20.11 3.32
N ASP A 172 -5.80 18.92 2.92
CA ASP A 172 -7.23 18.58 2.86
C ASP A 172 -7.42 17.12 3.32
N PRO A 173 -7.89 16.88 4.56
CA PRO A 173 -8.10 15.53 5.08
C PRO A 173 -9.17 14.73 4.33
N ASP A 174 -9.93 15.37 3.44
CA ASP A 174 -10.96 14.72 2.62
C ASP A 174 -10.51 14.54 1.15
N LYS A 175 -9.23 14.77 0.87
CA LYS A 175 -8.56 14.51 -0.43
C LYS A 175 -7.16 13.93 -0.25
N LEU A 176 -7.09 12.74 0.34
CA LEU A 176 -5.86 11.98 0.47
C LEU A 176 -5.40 11.42 -0.88
N LYS A 177 -4.09 11.27 -1.02
CA LYS A 177 -3.42 10.64 -2.17
C LYS A 177 -2.67 9.41 -1.69
N SER A 178 -2.48 8.46 -2.61
CA SER A 178 -1.60 7.32 -2.35
C SER A 178 -0.22 7.81 -1.91
N GLN A 179 0.36 7.13 -0.92
CA GLN A 179 1.61 7.46 -0.22
C GLN A 179 1.57 8.67 0.72
N ASP A 180 0.43 9.37 0.87
CA ASP A 180 0.31 10.38 1.93
C ASP A 180 0.53 9.73 3.30
N THR A 181 1.24 10.39 4.21
CA THR A 181 1.45 9.86 5.56
C THR A 181 0.29 10.24 6.48
N VAL A 182 -0.23 9.27 7.24
CA VAL A 182 -1.23 9.48 8.29
C VAL A 182 -0.74 8.93 9.63
N TRP A 183 -0.60 9.81 10.59
CA TRP A 183 -0.15 9.55 11.95
C TRP A 183 -1.30 9.17 12.89
N PHE A 184 -1.07 8.16 13.72
CA PHE A 184 -1.98 7.67 14.76
C PHE A 184 -1.59 8.08 16.17
N VAL A 185 -0.42 8.70 16.33
CA VAL A 185 0.08 9.19 17.61
C VAL A 185 0.55 10.64 17.51
N ARG A 186 0.68 11.32 18.65
CA ARG A 186 1.28 12.67 18.69
C ARG A 186 2.76 12.60 18.33
N ARG A 187 3.35 13.72 17.91
CA ARG A 187 4.76 13.82 17.49
C ARG A 187 5.49 14.86 18.32
N THR A 188 6.75 14.59 18.67
CA THR A 188 7.65 15.59 19.29
C THR A 188 8.19 16.61 18.29
N SER A 189 8.01 16.38 16.99
CA SER A 189 8.45 17.26 15.93
C SER A 189 7.54 17.12 14.72
N LEU A 190 6.93 18.22 14.27
CA LEU A 190 6.00 18.25 13.13
C LEU A 190 5.90 19.67 12.56
N PRO A 191 5.50 19.83 11.29
CA PRO A 191 5.20 21.16 10.75
C PRO A 191 3.95 21.77 11.42
N ALA A 192 3.88 23.11 11.43
CA ALA A 192 2.71 23.86 11.90
C ALA A 192 1.45 23.53 11.09
N GLY A 193 1.61 23.24 9.80
CA GLY A 193 0.53 22.81 8.92
C GLY A 193 -0.58 23.86 8.83
N ARG A 194 -1.81 23.48 9.19
CA ARG A 194 -2.96 24.40 9.19
C ARG A 194 -2.94 25.47 10.29
N TYR A 195 -2.15 25.31 11.35
CA TYR A 195 -2.15 26.25 12.48
C TYR A 195 -1.42 27.54 12.11
N LYS A 196 -2.04 28.69 12.41
CA LYS A 196 -1.50 30.02 12.08
C LYS A 196 -0.80 30.69 13.24
N THR A 197 -1.05 30.23 14.47
CA THR A 197 -0.41 30.74 15.68
C THR A 197 0.04 29.59 16.57
N LEU A 198 1.06 29.82 17.39
CA LEU A 198 1.50 28.85 18.38
C LEU A 198 0.45 28.64 19.48
N LYS A 199 -0.39 29.66 19.77
CA LYS A 199 -1.53 29.52 20.68
C LYS A 199 -2.58 28.54 20.16
N ASP A 200 -2.93 28.66 18.88
CA ASP A 200 -3.88 27.72 18.24
C ASP A 200 -3.32 26.31 18.23
N PHE A 201 -2.02 26.16 17.96
CA PHE A 201 -1.36 24.87 18.07
C PHE A 201 -1.50 24.28 19.48
N CYS A 202 -1.21 25.06 20.53
CA CYS A 202 -1.36 24.59 21.91
C CYS A 202 -2.81 24.19 22.24
N ALA A 203 -3.76 25.07 21.95
CA ALA A 203 -5.17 24.83 22.26
C ALA A 203 -5.76 23.66 21.47
N GLN A 204 -5.45 23.55 20.17
CA GLN A 204 -6.11 22.61 19.27
C GLN A 204 -5.31 21.33 19.05
N TYR A 205 -3.99 21.40 18.89
CA TYR A 205 -3.14 20.21 18.74
C TYR A 205 -2.88 19.57 20.10
N LEU A 206 -2.41 20.31 21.11
CA LEU A 206 -2.11 19.70 22.42
C LEU A 206 -3.38 19.46 23.23
N GLY A 207 -4.43 20.25 22.99
CA GLY A 207 -5.62 20.29 23.84
C GLY A 207 -5.37 21.05 25.14
N ASP A 208 -4.34 21.92 25.17
CA ASP A 208 -3.92 22.67 26.35
C ASP A 208 -3.40 24.05 25.97
N ALA A 209 -4.24 25.08 26.11
CA ALA A 209 -3.86 26.46 25.83
C ALA A 209 -2.80 27.01 26.82
N LYS A 210 -2.64 26.40 28.00
CA LYS A 210 -1.64 26.83 29.00
C LYS A 210 -0.22 26.39 28.64
N ALA A 211 -0.09 25.51 27.64
CA ALA A 211 1.20 25.06 27.12
C ALA A 211 1.95 26.13 26.31
N PHE A 212 1.39 27.32 26.10
CA PHE A 212 2.00 28.37 25.26
C PHE A 212 3.42 28.75 25.69
N ASP A 213 3.65 29.07 26.97
CA ASP A 213 4.97 29.49 27.46
C ASP A 213 6.05 28.39 27.30
N PRO A 214 5.83 27.13 27.75
CA PRO A 214 6.81 26.07 27.52
C PRO A 214 6.99 25.74 26.03
N MET A 215 5.94 25.87 25.20
CA MET A 215 6.06 25.71 23.75
C MET A 215 6.90 26.82 23.11
N LYS A 216 6.72 28.08 23.53
CA LYS A 216 7.52 29.21 23.05
C LYS A 216 8.99 29.03 23.42
N ALA A 217 9.27 28.61 24.65
CA ALA A 217 10.64 28.33 25.10
C ALA A 217 11.31 27.18 24.31
N ALA A 218 10.55 26.15 23.95
CA ALA A 218 11.05 25.01 23.18
C ALA A 218 11.23 25.30 21.67
N ASN A 219 10.75 26.44 21.19
CA ASN A 219 10.78 26.82 19.77
C ASN A 219 11.45 28.19 19.56
N PRO A 220 12.71 28.40 19.98
CA PRO A 220 13.40 29.67 19.80
C PRO A 220 13.61 30.05 18.33
N GLN A 221 13.49 29.10 17.40
CA GLN A 221 13.54 29.34 15.96
C GLN A 221 12.30 30.06 15.40
N ILE A 222 11.18 30.06 16.13
CA ILE A 222 9.94 30.75 15.73
C ILE A 222 10.03 32.19 16.25
N GLN A 223 10.32 33.13 15.34
CA GLN A 223 10.48 34.55 15.70
C GLN A 223 9.15 35.23 16.05
N ASP A 224 8.09 34.92 15.30
CA ASP A 224 6.74 35.44 15.54
C ASP A 224 5.76 34.29 15.86
N PRO A 225 5.43 34.08 17.14
CA PRO A 225 4.48 33.05 17.56
C PRO A 225 3.04 33.27 17.09
N ASP A 226 2.69 34.47 16.61
CA ASP A 226 1.35 34.82 16.14
C ASP A 226 1.24 34.78 14.60
N ALA A 227 2.32 34.41 13.89
CA ALA A 227 2.34 34.30 12.43
C ALA A 227 3.18 33.09 11.95
N LEU A 228 2.61 31.89 12.06
CA LEU A 228 3.24 30.65 11.58
C LEU A 228 2.98 30.40 10.10
N ASN A 229 4.01 29.99 9.39
CA ASN A 229 3.91 29.38 8.07
C ASN A 229 3.60 27.88 8.20
N SER A 230 2.92 27.29 7.22
CA SER A 230 2.56 25.88 7.27
C SER A 230 3.76 24.93 7.33
N GLY A 231 4.91 25.35 6.81
CA GLY A 231 6.17 24.59 6.86
C GLY A 231 7.00 24.80 8.13
N ASP A 232 6.62 25.72 9.02
CA ASP A 232 7.41 26.00 10.22
C ASP A 232 7.47 24.76 11.11
N LYS A 233 8.69 24.31 11.43
CA LYS A 233 8.90 23.13 12.27
C LYS A 233 8.64 23.48 13.72
N ILE A 234 7.68 22.79 14.33
CA ILE A 234 7.34 22.90 15.75
C ILE A 234 7.91 21.68 16.49
N ASN A 235 8.75 21.95 17.48
CA ASN A 235 9.23 20.99 18.46
C ASN A 235 8.29 20.99 19.66
N VAL A 236 7.75 19.83 20.02
CA VAL A 236 6.86 19.65 21.17
C VAL A 236 7.62 18.94 22.28
N PRO A 237 7.84 19.57 23.44
CA PRO A 237 8.40 18.91 24.61
C PRO A 237 7.63 17.64 24.98
N ALA A 238 8.35 16.53 25.17
CA ALA A 238 7.77 15.22 25.46
C ALA A 238 6.90 15.19 26.72
N ASN A 239 7.22 16.01 27.73
CA ASN A 239 6.43 16.15 28.95
C ASN A 239 5.06 16.82 28.75
N LEU A 240 4.81 17.44 27.59
CA LEU A 240 3.50 17.98 27.19
C LEU A 240 2.67 16.97 26.39
N LEU A 241 3.23 15.80 26.07
CA LEU A 241 2.57 14.74 25.31
C LEU A 241 2.14 13.61 26.23
N LYS A 242 0.92 13.09 26.00
CA LYS A 242 0.46 11.84 26.61
C LYS A 242 0.91 10.68 25.74
N GLN A 243 1.50 9.65 26.36
CA GLN A 243 1.86 8.42 25.66
C GLN A 243 0.61 7.69 25.11
N PRO A 244 0.71 7.01 23.95
CA PRO A 244 1.89 6.90 23.09
C PRO A 244 2.13 8.16 22.24
N PHE A 245 3.40 8.53 22.04
CA PHE A 245 3.81 9.53 21.05
C PHE A 245 5.08 9.10 20.31
N ALA A 246 5.21 9.56 19.07
CA ALA A 246 6.39 9.40 18.25
C ALA A 246 7.47 10.39 18.72
N ASP A 247 8.43 9.89 19.50
CA ASP A 247 9.56 10.66 20.05
C ASP A 247 10.87 10.46 19.29
N VAL A 248 10.92 9.39 18.49
CA VAL A 248 12.16 8.84 17.99
C VAL A 248 12.71 9.77 16.94
N ALA A 249 13.97 10.19 17.11
CA ALA A 249 14.75 10.69 15.99
C ALA A 249 14.70 9.65 14.84
N PRO A 250 14.69 10.08 13.57
CA PRO A 250 14.81 9.14 12.46
C PRO A 250 16.00 8.20 12.70
N PRO A 251 15.89 6.90 12.36
CA PRO A 251 16.98 5.98 12.52
C PRO A 251 18.26 6.47 11.85
N THR A 252 19.40 6.14 12.44
CA THR A 252 20.72 6.50 11.91
C THR A 252 21.17 5.50 10.84
N ALA A 253 22.13 5.91 10.00
CA ALA A 253 22.78 5.00 9.05
C ALA A 253 23.36 3.76 9.77
N GLN A 254 23.91 3.93 10.98
CA GLN A 254 24.43 2.83 11.78
C GLN A 254 23.34 1.83 12.19
N GLN A 255 22.15 2.31 12.59
CA GLN A 255 21.02 1.44 12.90
C GLN A 255 20.52 0.70 11.66
N PHE A 256 20.52 1.36 10.50
CA PHE A 256 20.22 0.72 9.23
C PHE A 256 21.25 -0.37 8.87
N SER A 257 22.55 -0.08 8.97
CA SER A 257 23.61 -1.08 8.81
C SER A 257 23.41 -2.28 9.73
N GLN A 258 23.17 -2.04 11.02
CA GLN A 258 22.94 -3.10 12.01
C GLN A 258 21.73 -3.97 11.63
N ALA A 259 20.65 -3.36 11.13
CA ALA A 259 19.49 -4.10 10.65
C ALA A 259 19.86 -5.02 9.47
N ILE A 260 20.59 -4.51 8.47
CA ILE A 260 21.09 -5.32 7.35
C ILE A 260 21.99 -6.46 7.85
N ARG A 261 23.00 -6.15 8.68
CA ARG A 261 23.93 -7.16 9.25
C ARG A 261 23.24 -8.19 10.13
N SER A 262 22.12 -7.84 10.75
CA SER A 262 21.32 -8.81 11.52
C SER A 262 20.66 -9.87 10.62
N GLY A 263 20.54 -9.60 9.31
CA GLY A 263 19.90 -10.47 8.32
C GLY A 263 18.50 -10.01 7.93
N LYS A 264 18.10 -8.78 8.28
CA LYS A 264 16.82 -8.23 7.84
C LYS A 264 16.90 -7.88 6.35
N ALA A 265 15.88 -8.27 5.60
CA ALA A 265 15.60 -7.69 4.30
C ALA A 265 14.89 -6.35 4.47
N LEU A 266 15.39 -5.31 3.81
CA LEU A 266 14.79 -3.98 3.87
C LEU A 266 14.43 -3.54 2.46
N VAL A 267 13.16 -3.14 2.28
CA VAL A 267 12.65 -2.62 1.01
C VAL A 267 12.72 -1.10 1.04
N ALA A 268 13.25 -0.51 -0.03
CA ALA A 268 13.22 0.94 -0.23
C ALA A 268 12.76 1.31 -1.63
N PHE A 269 12.21 2.51 -1.74
CA PHE A 269 11.68 3.07 -2.98
C PHE A 269 12.54 4.26 -3.39
N GLY A 270 13.43 4.04 -4.36
CA GLY A 270 14.23 5.10 -4.95
C GLY A 270 13.44 5.98 -5.93
N GLN A 271 14.14 6.92 -6.55
CA GLN A 271 13.59 7.76 -7.63
C GLN A 271 13.04 6.87 -8.77
N GLY A 272 11.74 6.93 -9.02
CA GLY A 272 11.04 6.07 -9.99
C GLY A 272 10.18 4.96 -9.38
N SER A 273 10.03 4.94 -8.05
CA SER A 273 9.08 4.08 -7.30
C SER A 273 9.29 2.58 -7.52
N ARG A 274 10.51 2.16 -7.89
CA ARG A 274 10.87 0.75 -8.00
C ARG A 274 11.39 0.24 -6.65
N PRO A 275 10.82 -0.83 -6.09
CA PRO A 275 11.31 -1.43 -4.87
C PRO A 275 12.69 -2.05 -5.10
N ASN A 276 13.63 -1.72 -4.22
CA ASN A 276 14.92 -2.38 -4.10
C ASN A 276 15.00 -3.07 -2.72
N ILE A 277 15.37 -4.34 -2.72
CA ILE A 277 15.59 -5.12 -1.50
C ILE A 277 17.08 -5.06 -1.16
N HIS A 278 17.36 -4.52 0.01
CA HIS A 278 18.69 -4.35 0.58
C HIS A 278 18.98 -5.48 1.57
N LEU A 279 20.11 -6.18 1.37
CA LEU A 279 20.45 -7.41 2.07
C LEU A 279 21.93 -7.48 2.47
N ASP A 280 22.23 -8.26 3.50
CA ASP A 280 23.61 -8.69 3.75
C ASP A 280 23.95 -9.89 2.85
N VAL A 281 25.09 -9.83 2.15
CA VAL A 281 25.47 -10.88 1.20
C VAL A 281 25.65 -12.26 1.83
N THR A 282 26.01 -12.32 3.11
CA THR A 282 26.24 -13.59 3.85
C THR A 282 24.96 -14.19 4.40
N LYS A 283 23.88 -13.40 4.44
CA LYS A 283 22.57 -13.80 4.99
C LYS A 283 21.44 -13.70 3.96
N LYS A 284 21.72 -13.34 2.72
CA LYS A 284 20.72 -13.04 1.68
C LYS A 284 19.71 -14.18 1.45
N GLU A 285 20.15 -15.44 1.54
CA GLU A 285 19.25 -16.60 1.38
C GLU A 285 18.24 -16.68 2.52
N THR A 286 18.70 -16.52 3.76
CA THR A 286 17.84 -16.51 4.95
C THR A 286 16.95 -15.29 4.95
N ALA A 287 17.49 -14.11 4.64
CA ALA A 287 16.76 -12.86 4.61
C ALA A 287 15.60 -12.89 3.60
N ILE A 288 15.84 -13.44 2.39
CA ILE A 288 14.78 -13.62 1.38
C ILE A 288 13.81 -14.72 1.79
N GLY A 289 14.29 -15.86 2.32
CA GLY A 289 13.42 -16.93 2.80
C GLY A 289 12.47 -16.47 3.90
N ASP A 290 12.97 -15.73 4.90
CA ASP A 290 12.20 -15.15 5.98
C ASP A 290 11.25 -14.06 5.48
N TRP A 291 11.70 -13.19 4.57
CA TRP A 291 10.85 -12.16 3.97
C TRP A 291 9.67 -12.78 3.24
N LEU A 292 9.90 -13.77 2.36
CA LEU A 292 8.85 -14.47 1.61
C LEU A 292 7.93 -15.30 2.51
N ALA A 293 8.47 -15.92 3.56
CA ALA A 293 7.67 -16.69 4.51
C ALA A 293 6.71 -15.79 5.28
N LYS A 294 7.15 -14.58 5.66
CA LYS A 294 6.25 -13.56 6.18
C LYS A 294 5.17 -13.29 5.15
N GLN A 295 5.54 -13.05 3.89
CA GLN A 295 4.59 -12.78 2.79
C GLN A 295 3.60 -13.92 2.48
N HIS A 296 3.60 -14.99 3.27
CA HIS A 296 2.84 -16.21 3.03
C HIS A 296 2.95 -16.68 1.56
N PHE A 297 4.13 -16.49 0.96
CA PHE A 297 4.30 -16.55 -0.48
C PHE A 297 4.25 -17.98 -1.02
N ASP A 298 4.46 -19.00 -0.21
CA ASP A 298 4.59 -20.36 -0.72
C ASP A 298 3.25 -21.10 -0.83
N PRO A 299 2.72 -21.36 -2.04
CA PRO A 299 1.49 -22.13 -2.23
C PRO A 299 1.62 -23.63 -1.99
N ASN A 300 2.85 -24.13 -1.93
CA ASN A 300 3.17 -25.49 -1.53
C ASN A 300 3.52 -25.56 -0.03
N GLY A 301 3.38 -24.45 0.71
CA GLY A 301 3.51 -24.41 2.16
C GLY A 301 4.94 -24.55 2.70
N LYS A 302 5.98 -24.19 1.94
CA LYS A 302 7.35 -24.24 2.47
C LYS A 302 7.53 -23.26 3.60
N THR A 303 8.23 -23.74 4.62
CA THR A 303 8.73 -22.96 5.74
C THR A 303 9.87 -22.02 5.30
N ALA A 304 10.15 -20.99 6.09
CA ALA A 304 11.29 -20.09 5.87
C ALA A 304 12.63 -20.86 5.75
N ALA A 305 12.80 -21.95 6.51
CA ALA A 305 13.99 -22.79 6.46
C ALA A 305 14.11 -23.54 5.12
N GLU A 306 13.00 -23.99 4.54
CA GLU A 306 12.98 -24.66 3.24
C GLU A 306 13.21 -23.66 2.10
N LEU A 307 12.63 -22.46 2.18
CA LEU A 307 12.92 -21.37 1.25
C LEU A 307 14.39 -20.96 1.32
N THR A 308 14.96 -20.81 2.52
CA THR A 308 16.39 -20.53 2.70
C THR A 308 17.26 -21.59 2.00
N LYS A 309 16.93 -22.88 2.15
CA LYS A 309 17.65 -23.97 1.48
C LYS A 309 17.52 -23.90 -0.04
N LEU A 310 16.35 -23.52 -0.56
CA LEU A 310 16.12 -23.34 -2.00
C LEU A 310 17.07 -22.30 -2.60
N TYR A 311 17.30 -21.18 -1.90
CA TYR A 311 18.12 -20.08 -2.42
C TYR A 311 19.63 -20.30 -2.32
N ARG A 312 20.09 -21.25 -1.51
CA ARG A 312 21.53 -21.59 -1.42
C ARG A 312 22.12 -22.11 -2.73
N VAL A 313 21.31 -22.74 -3.57
CA VAL A 313 21.76 -23.34 -4.83
C VAL A 313 21.23 -22.50 -5.98
N LYS A 314 22.14 -21.93 -6.79
CA LYS A 314 21.80 -21.09 -7.95
C LYS A 314 20.89 -19.90 -7.56
N TYR A 315 21.31 -19.15 -6.53
CA TYR A 315 20.59 -18.02 -5.94
C TYR A 315 19.85 -17.16 -6.97
N SER A 316 20.58 -16.60 -7.95
CA SER A 316 20.00 -15.68 -8.94
C SER A 316 18.89 -16.35 -9.78
N GLU A 317 19.09 -17.60 -10.19
CA GLU A 317 18.10 -18.38 -10.94
C GLU A 317 16.86 -18.67 -10.09
N LYS A 318 17.05 -19.07 -8.82
CA LYS A 318 15.95 -19.41 -7.92
C LYS A 318 15.18 -18.19 -7.45
N VAL A 319 15.85 -17.08 -7.19
CA VAL A 319 15.19 -15.80 -6.86
C VAL A 319 14.47 -15.26 -8.09
N ALA A 320 15.06 -15.32 -9.29
CA ALA A 320 14.37 -14.94 -10.52
C ALA A 320 13.15 -15.82 -10.81
N GLY A 321 13.27 -17.15 -10.61
CA GLY A 321 12.16 -18.08 -10.77
C GLY A 321 11.07 -17.89 -9.71
N THR A 322 11.44 -17.63 -8.46
CA THR A 322 10.53 -17.25 -7.36
C THR A 322 9.86 -15.93 -7.70
N TYR A 323 10.58 -14.96 -8.25
CA TYR A 323 10.04 -13.68 -8.68
C TYR A 323 9.05 -13.85 -9.83
N VAL A 324 9.36 -14.65 -10.85
CA VAL A 324 8.41 -14.98 -11.92
C VAL A 324 7.19 -15.71 -11.34
N ALA A 325 7.38 -16.63 -10.39
CA ALA A 325 6.28 -17.28 -9.67
C ALA A 325 5.46 -16.26 -8.85
N PHE A 326 6.12 -15.30 -8.18
CA PHE A 326 5.51 -14.24 -7.37
C PHE A 326 4.66 -13.32 -8.22
N LEU A 327 5.15 -12.93 -9.39
CA LEU A 327 4.39 -12.15 -10.34
C LEU A 327 3.25 -12.93 -11.01
N SER A 328 3.45 -14.23 -11.26
CA SER A 328 2.50 -15.05 -12.02
C SER A 328 1.41 -15.67 -11.15
N GLN A 329 1.68 -15.85 -9.87
CA GLN A 329 0.74 -16.35 -8.89
C GLN A 329 0.25 -15.17 -8.06
N GLY A 330 -0.87 -14.57 -8.46
CA GLY A 330 -1.53 -13.57 -7.63
C GLY A 330 -1.84 -14.21 -6.28
N TYR A 331 -1.25 -13.69 -5.20
CA TYR A 331 -1.53 -14.12 -3.84
C TYR A 331 -1.99 -12.97 -2.95
N PRO A 332 -2.93 -13.24 -2.02
CA PRO A 332 -3.59 -12.24 -1.18
C PRO A 332 -2.86 -11.89 0.13
N ASN A 333 -1.66 -12.41 0.40
CA ASN A 333 -1.08 -12.39 1.76
C ASN A 333 0.37 -11.87 1.84
N VAL A 334 0.75 -10.92 0.98
CA VAL A 334 2.00 -10.17 1.14
C VAL A 334 1.91 -9.35 2.45
N THR A 335 2.52 -9.83 3.54
CA THR A 335 2.61 -9.22 4.89
C THR A 335 3.57 -8.03 5.03
N ASP A 336 4.33 -7.71 3.97
CA ASP A 336 4.95 -6.41 3.70
C ASP A 336 4.50 -5.98 2.28
N PRO A 337 3.40 -5.25 2.10
CA PRO A 337 3.55 -4.03 1.33
C PRO A 337 4.35 -3.04 2.19
N ILE A 338 4.38 -1.80 1.82
CA ILE A 338 4.81 -0.72 2.70
C ILE A 338 3.90 -0.62 3.98
N PHE A 339 3.10 -1.64 4.37
CA PHE A 339 2.24 -1.68 5.58
C PHE A 339 2.33 -3.00 6.37
N PRO A 340 2.21 -2.97 7.70
CA PRO A 340 2.60 -4.08 8.56
C PRO A 340 1.55 -5.19 8.60
N ASP A 341 1.97 -6.36 9.10
CA ASP A 341 1.12 -7.48 9.53
C ASP A 341 -0.17 -7.02 10.20
N ASP A 342 -1.26 -7.11 9.45
CA ASP A 342 -2.57 -6.68 9.89
C ASP A 342 -3.55 -7.86 9.83
N PRO A 343 -4.13 -8.31 10.95
CA PRO A 343 -5.18 -9.34 10.96
C PRO A 343 -6.45 -8.95 10.17
N ARG A 344 -6.48 -7.77 9.52
CA ARG A 344 -7.55 -7.28 8.64
C ARG A 344 -7.36 -7.56 7.15
N TYR A 345 -6.28 -8.22 6.69
CA TYR A 345 -6.13 -8.54 5.26
C TYR A 345 -7.28 -9.40 4.69
N GLU A 346 -7.95 -10.20 5.52
CA GLU A 346 -9.20 -10.89 5.13
C GLU A 346 -10.34 -9.93 4.72
N LYS A 347 -10.32 -8.68 5.17
CA LYS A 347 -11.38 -7.66 4.96
C LYS A 347 -11.23 -6.89 3.63
N HIS A 348 -10.06 -6.99 3.00
CA HIS A 348 -9.72 -6.44 1.68
C HIS A 348 -10.02 -7.41 0.52
N ILE A 349 -10.52 -8.58 0.88
CA ILE A 349 -11.12 -9.51 -0.05
C ILE A 349 -12.62 -9.25 0.00
N ILE A 350 -13.14 -8.57 -1.03
CA ILE A 350 -14.58 -8.43 -1.20
C ILE A 350 -15.13 -9.84 -1.48
N ARG A 351 -15.72 -10.46 -0.45
CA ARG A 351 -16.41 -11.75 -0.58
C ARG A 351 -17.88 -11.47 -0.83
N ARG A 352 -18.34 -11.69 -2.07
CA ARG A 352 -19.78 -11.70 -2.36
C ARG A 352 -20.27 -13.15 -2.20
N PRO A 353 -21.24 -13.43 -1.32
CA PRO A 353 -21.87 -14.75 -1.24
C PRO A 353 -22.62 -15.03 -2.51
#